data_AF-A0A210QZ73-F1
#
_entry.id   AF-A0A210QZ73-F1
#
_cell.length_a   1.000
_cell.length_b   1.000
_cell.length_c   1.000
_cell.angle_alpha   90.00
_cell.angle_beta   90.00
_cell.angle_gamma   90.00
#
_symmetry.space_group_name_H-M   'P 1'
#
loop_
_entity.id
_entity.type
_entity.pdbx_description
1 polymer ?
#
loop_
_entity_poly.entity_id
_entity_poly.type
_entity_poly.pdbx_seq_one_letter_code
_entity_poly.pdbx_strand_id
1 'polypeptide(L)'
;MDISPVAGGGRHEQMASTPVDPPEDVQQETSATLLAKQNWLQAQIDNHRAETLAESSADDGTDGKTEILADLEKKLVDEYIEKDKKELIIKRMQMGSFLVKQLFEQSTSDDSDPAEKEKKAVRVKYLKDLLDKQCGLVSGIMKNLKEMEPKKERLVELKKQTFDQMRINRQDMETLHERQNPKRMDIQDQETQDLFEDLDKNLQKITIVRNTLQAVIVGSGINWAQDPAMQELVLEMGKKLEL
;
A
#
# COMPACT_ATOMS: atom_id res chain seq x y z
N MET A 1 -1.98 -75.06 41.24
CA MET A 1 -1.48 -74.70 42.59
C MET A 1 -0.32 -73.75 42.34
N ASP A 2 -0.59 -72.44 42.29
CA ASP A 2 -0.60 -71.54 43.48
C ASP A 2 0.85 -71.20 43.86
N ILE A 3 1.35 -69.96 44.00
CA ILE A 3 0.83 -68.58 44.07
C ILE A 3 2.07 -67.66 43.84
N SER A 4 1.94 -66.49 43.18
CA SER A 4 2.90 -65.37 43.35
C SER A 4 2.66 -64.69 44.72
N PRO A 5 3.56 -63.89 45.35
CA PRO A 5 3.77 -62.47 44.96
C PRO A 5 5.14 -61.82 45.40
N VAL A 6 5.70 -60.83 44.67
CA VAL A 6 5.71 -59.35 44.90
C VAL A 6 6.65 -58.77 45.99
N ALA A 7 7.41 -57.76 45.53
CA ALA A 7 7.84 -56.49 46.18
C ALA A 7 9.26 -56.30 46.76
N GLY A 8 9.81 -55.13 46.39
CA GLY A 8 10.93 -54.40 47.01
C GLY A 8 11.99 -54.04 45.96
N GLY A 9 12.22 -52.79 45.52
CA GLY A 9 11.91 -51.49 46.08
C GLY A 9 13.21 -50.69 46.26
N GLY A 10 13.54 -49.83 45.28
CA GLY A 10 14.43 -48.64 45.35
C GLY A 10 15.87 -48.80 45.87
N ARG A 11 16.81 -47.86 45.72
CA ARG A 11 17.08 -46.66 44.90
C ARG A 11 18.40 -46.10 45.51
N HIS A 12 19.15 -45.28 44.77
CA HIS A 12 20.31 -44.45 45.18
C HIS A 12 21.68 -45.13 45.13
N GLU A 13 22.52 -44.78 44.14
CA GLU A 13 23.51 -43.68 44.12
C GLU A 13 24.90 -44.34 44.23
N GLN A 14 25.98 -43.97 43.56
CA GLN A 14 26.49 -42.75 42.94
C GLN A 14 27.71 -43.18 42.08
N MET A 15 28.39 -42.22 41.45
CA MET A 15 29.72 -42.23 40.81
C MET A 15 29.63 -42.08 39.28
N ALA A 16 29.57 -40.85 38.77
CA ALA A 16 30.67 -39.90 38.60
C ALA A 16 31.48 -40.16 37.32
N SER A 17 31.24 -39.27 36.35
CA SER A 17 32.20 -38.61 35.47
C SER A 17 33.24 -39.44 34.73
N THR A 18 33.00 -39.63 33.44
CA THR A 18 33.98 -39.36 32.38
C THR A 18 33.26 -38.74 31.18
N PRO A 19 33.57 -37.50 30.77
CA PRO A 19 33.26 -37.04 29.42
C PRO A 19 34.23 -37.75 28.49
N VAL A 20 33.73 -38.71 27.71
CA VAL A 20 34.50 -39.28 26.61
C VAL A 20 34.52 -38.24 25.51
N ASP A 21 35.68 -37.63 25.31
CA ASP A 21 35.96 -36.76 24.17
C ASP A 21 35.54 -37.45 22.86
N PRO A 22 34.87 -36.74 21.94
CA PRO A 22 34.57 -37.30 20.62
C PRO A 22 35.89 -37.52 19.87
N PRO A 23 36.13 -38.69 19.26
CA PRO A 23 37.31 -38.88 18.44
C PRO A 23 37.24 -37.94 17.24
N GLU A 24 38.31 -37.17 17.07
CA GLU A 24 38.64 -36.42 15.86
C GLU A 24 38.76 -37.37 14.67
N ASP A 25 37.63 -37.66 14.01
CA ASP A 25 37.64 -38.17 12.64
C ASP A 25 37.44 -36.99 11.68
N VAL A 26 38.56 -36.35 11.35
CA VAL A 26 38.73 -35.65 10.08
C VAL A 26 38.76 -36.72 8.99
N GLN A 27 37.59 -37.15 8.54
CA GLN A 27 37.45 -37.97 7.35
C GLN A 27 36.52 -37.26 6.38
N GLN A 28 37.06 -37.01 5.18
CA GLN A 28 36.38 -36.46 4.02
C GLN A 28 34.95 -37.00 3.91
N GLU A 29 33.95 -36.16 4.19
CA GLU A 29 32.60 -36.40 3.69
C GLU A 29 32.72 -36.47 2.15
N THR A 30 32.75 -37.70 1.62
CA THR A 30 32.79 -37.93 0.18
C THR A 30 31.62 -37.19 -0.47
N SER A 31 31.78 -36.71 -1.70
CA SER A 31 30.69 -36.02 -2.44
C SER A 31 29.38 -36.82 -2.45
N ALA A 32 29.47 -38.16 -2.37
CA ALA A 32 28.34 -39.07 -2.25
C ALA A 32 27.56 -38.93 -0.94
N THR A 33 28.23 -38.72 0.21
CA THR A 33 27.54 -38.53 1.50
C THR A 33 26.86 -37.17 1.58
N LEU A 34 27.47 -36.14 1.00
CA LEU A 34 26.86 -34.82 0.85
C LEU A 34 25.63 -34.86 -0.08
N LEU A 35 25.71 -35.56 -1.21
CA LEU A 35 24.57 -35.76 -2.12
C LEU A 35 23.44 -36.54 -1.45
N ALA A 36 23.76 -37.59 -0.68
CA ALA A 36 22.76 -38.33 0.08
C ALA A 36 22.06 -37.44 1.11
N LYS A 37 22.81 -36.60 1.82
CA LYS A 37 22.28 -35.63 2.79
C LYS A 37 21.46 -34.53 2.12
N GLN A 38 21.89 -34.04 0.97
CA GLN A 38 21.14 -33.08 0.15
C GLN A 38 19.82 -33.67 -0.34
N ASN A 39 19.83 -34.89 -0.86
CA ASN A 39 18.62 -35.59 -1.32
C ASN A 39 17.66 -35.87 -0.15
N TRP A 40 18.20 -36.21 1.03
CA TRP A 40 17.39 -36.41 2.23
C TRP A 40 16.72 -35.11 2.70
N LEU A 41 17.46 -34.00 2.74
CA LEU A 41 16.90 -32.68 3.06
C LEU A 41 15.86 -32.24 2.02
N GLN A 42 16.10 -32.51 0.74
CA GLN A 42 15.15 -32.20 -0.32
C GLN A 42 13.86 -33.01 -0.17
N ALA A 43 13.96 -34.30 0.14
CA ALA A 43 12.80 -35.15 0.41
C ALA A 43 12.02 -34.69 1.66
N GLN A 44 12.70 -34.18 2.69
CA GLN A 44 12.06 -33.59 3.86
C GLN A 44 11.31 -32.29 3.53
N ILE A 45 11.92 -31.42 2.70
CA ILE A 45 11.27 -30.20 2.22
C ILE A 45 10.02 -30.55 1.41
N ASP A 46 10.11 -31.54 0.53
CA ASP A 46 8.99 -31.96 -0.31
C ASP A 46 7.87 -32.60 0.51
N ASN A 47 8.19 -33.37 1.56
CA ASN A 47 7.21 -33.93 2.49
C ASN A 47 6.49 -32.83 3.29
N HIS A 48 7.21 -31.86 3.85
CA HIS A 48 6.60 -30.74 4.57
C HIS A 48 5.75 -29.84 3.65
N ARG A 49 6.15 -29.70 2.38
CA ARG A 49 5.33 -29.02 1.36
C ARG A 49 4.05 -29.79 1.07
N ALA A 50 4.11 -31.12 0.96
CA ALA A 50 2.93 -31.95 0.76
C ALA A 50 1.99 -31.93 1.98
N GLU A 51 2.54 -31.97 3.20
CA GLU A 51 1.78 -31.84 4.45
C GLU A 51 1.07 -30.47 4.55
N THR A 52 1.78 -29.38 4.26
CA THR A 52 1.18 -28.02 4.26
C THR A 52 0.12 -27.84 3.17
N LEU A 53 0.33 -28.41 1.99
CA LEU A 53 -0.69 -28.46 0.93
C LEU A 53 -1.92 -29.28 1.35
N ALA A 54 -1.72 -30.43 2.00
CA ALA A 54 -2.82 -31.26 2.50
C ALA A 54 -3.61 -30.55 3.63
N GLU A 55 -2.92 -29.89 4.57
CA GLU A 55 -3.54 -29.12 5.65
C GLU A 55 -4.30 -27.88 5.14
N SER A 56 -3.86 -27.27 4.03
CA SER A 56 -4.59 -26.17 3.40
C SER A 56 -5.89 -26.60 2.70
N SER A 57 -6.05 -27.89 2.40
CA SER A 57 -7.24 -28.42 1.70
C SER A 57 -8.39 -28.83 2.62
N ALA A 58 -8.17 -28.84 3.95
CA ALA A 58 -9.08 -29.45 4.93
C ALA A 58 -9.77 -28.47 5.90
N ASP A 59 -9.60 -27.15 5.80
CA ASP A 59 -10.03 -26.24 6.88
C ASP A 59 -10.57 -24.88 6.40
N ASP A 60 -11.86 -24.67 6.67
CA ASP A 60 -12.75 -23.54 6.36
C ASP A 60 -12.51 -22.33 7.29
N GLY A 61 -11.26 -21.89 7.40
CA GLY A 61 -10.83 -20.84 8.32
C GLY A 61 -9.70 -19.98 7.73
N THR A 62 -9.98 -19.31 6.60
CA THR A 62 -8.95 -18.62 5.79
C THR A 62 -8.49 -17.29 6.38
N ASP A 63 -9.30 -16.61 7.19
CA ASP A 63 -9.05 -15.21 7.59
C ASP A 63 -7.88 -15.06 8.58
N GLY A 64 -7.85 -15.88 9.64
CA GLY A 64 -6.74 -15.88 10.60
C GLY A 64 -5.45 -16.46 10.02
N LYS A 65 -5.55 -17.40 9.07
CA LYS A 65 -4.38 -17.96 8.38
C LYS A 65 -3.73 -16.95 7.45
N THR A 66 -4.51 -16.12 6.76
CA THR A 66 -3.96 -15.05 5.91
C THR A 66 -3.23 -13.99 6.73
N GLU A 67 -3.73 -13.65 7.92
CA GLU A 67 -3.07 -12.70 8.83
C GLU A 67 -1.76 -13.27 9.39
N ILE A 68 -1.76 -14.54 9.82
CA ILE A 68 -0.55 -15.24 10.27
C ILE A 68 0.47 -15.38 9.14
N LEU A 69 0.02 -15.65 7.91
CA LEU A 69 0.88 -15.76 6.75
C LEU A 69 1.56 -14.41 6.44
N ALA A 70 0.80 -13.31 6.48
CA ALA A 70 1.34 -11.97 6.29
C ALA A 70 2.35 -11.59 7.40
N ASP A 71 2.08 -11.97 8.65
CA ASP A 71 3.00 -11.76 9.78
C ASP A 71 4.28 -12.60 9.66
N LEU A 72 4.18 -13.83 9.18
CA LEU A 72 5.33 -14.70 8.92
C LEU A 72 6.16 -14.19 7.74
N GLU A 73 5.52 -13.72 6.67
CA GLU A 73 6.21 -13.08 5.54
C GLU A 73 6.97 -11.84 5.99
N LYS A 74 6.35 -10.99 6.82
CA LYS A 74 7.00 -9.83 7.40
C LYS A 74 8.21 -10.21 8.26
N LYS A 75 8.05 -11.17 9.17
CA LYS A 75 9.16 -11.68 10.00
C LYS A 75 10.29 -12.26 9.16
N LEU A 76 9.96 -12.97 8.08
CA LEU A 76 10.96 -13.51 7.16
C LEU A 76 11.75 -12.41 6.46
N VAL A 77 11.08 -11.36 6.00
CA VAL A 77 11.73 -10.19 5.39
C VAL A 77 12.61 -9.47 6.41
N ASP A 78 12.13 -9.27 7.65
CA ASP A 78 12.90 -8.62 8.72
C ASP A 78 14.17 -9.42 9.07
N GLU A 79 14.05 -10.74 9.23
CA GLU A 79 15.19 -11.64 9.47
C GLU A 79 16.18 -11.66 8.30
N TYR A 80 15.67 -11.64 7.06
CA TYR A 80 16.53 -11.54 5.87
C TYR A 80 17.33 -10.23 5.86
N ILE A 81 16.69 -9.10 6.16
CA ILE A 81 17.34 -7.80 6.27
C ILE A 81 18.37 -7.80 7.41
N GLU A 82 18.07 -8.42 8.55
CA GLU A 82 18.99 -8.50 9.68
C GLU A 82 20.21 -9.37 9.36
N LYS A 83 20.01 -10.50 8.69
CA LYS A 83 21.08 -11.35 8.19
C LYS A 83 22.00 -10.58 7.23
N ASP A 84 21.45 -9.86 6.26
CA ASP A 84 22.22 -9.07 5.30
C ASP A 84 23.03 -7.97 5.99
N LYS A 85 22.45 -7.31 7.01
CA LYS A 85 23.17 -6.33 7.85
C LYS A 85 24.33 -6.97 8.59
N LYS A 86 24.12 -8.13 9.23
CA LYS A 86 25.18 -8.87 9.94
C LYS A 86 26.30 -9.29 8.99
N GLU A 87 25.94 -9.81 7.82
CA GLU A 87 26.91 -10.19 6.77
C GLU A 87 27.74 -8.98 6.30
N LEU A 88 27.10 -7.83 6.08
CA LEU A 88 27.79 -6.60 5.69
C LEU A 88 28.78 -6.13 6.77
N ILE A 89 28.39 -6.19 8.05
CA ILE A 89 29.25 -5.83 9.18
C ILE A 89 30.47 -6.76 9.22
N ILE A 90 30.27 -8.07 9.10
CA ILE A 90 31.36 -9.05 9.09
C ILE A 90 32.31 -8.79 7.93
N LYS A 91 31.79 -8.61 6.71
CA LYS A 91 32.63 -8.27 5.53
C LYS A 91 33.44 -7.00 5.78
N ARG A 92 32.83 -5.96 6.38
CA ARG A 92 33.52 -4.70 6.71
C ARG A 92 34.62 -4.91 7.75
N MET A 93 34.39 -5.72 8.77
CA MET A 93 35.40 -6.06 9.79
C MET A 93 36.54 -6.89 9.19
N GLN A 94 36.24 -7.87 8.34
CA GLN A 94 37.24 -8.68 7.65
C GLN A 94 38.11 -7.82 6.72
N MET A 95 37.51 -6.98 5.89
CA MET A 95 38.24 -6.02 5.06
C MET A 95 39.04 -5.03 5.91
N GLY A 96 38.49 -4.57 7.04
CA GLY A 96 39.18 -3.70 7.99
C GLY A 96 40.43 -4.37 8.57
N SER A 97 40.33 -5.62 9.02
CA SER A 97 41.48 -6.37 9.54
C SER A 97 42.52 -6.70 8.46
N PHE A 98 42.08 -6.99 7.23
CA PHE A 98 42.97 -7.16 6.08
C PHE A 98 43.72 -5.87 5.73
N LEU A 99 43.02 -4.74 5.69
CA LEU A 99 43.62 -3.42 5.47
C LEU A 99 44.62 -3.10 6.59
N VAL A 100 44.28 -3.32 7.86
CA VAL A 100 45.20 -3.08 8.97
C VAL A 100 46.48 -3.92 8.81
N LYS A 101 46.36 -5.20 8.48
CA LYS A 101 47.52 -6.07 8.23
C LYS A 101 48.38 -5.58 7.06
N GLN A 102 47.75 -5.16 5.97
CA GLN A 102 48.48 -4.71 4.77
C GLN A 102 49.08 -3.30 4.92
N LEU A 103 48.48 -2.46 5.75
CA LEU A 103 48.92 -1.08 5.99
C LEU A 103 49.98 -0.98 7.10
N PHE A 104 49.91 -1.84 8.12
CA PHE A 104 50.72 -1.72 9.33
C PHE A 104 51.64 -2.92 9.62
N GLU A 105 51.37 -4.12 9.09
CA GLU A 105 52.04 -5.37 9.52
C GLU A 105 53.20 -5.83 8.62
N GLN A 106 53.63 -5.04 7.62
CA GLN A 106 54.83 -5.34 6.83
C GLN A 106 56.17 -4.92 7.50
N SER A 107 56.16 -4.55 8.78
CA SER A 107 57.36 -4.09 9.49
C SER A 107 57.91 -5.18 10.43
N THR A 108 58.41 -6.28 9.87
CA THR A 108 59.30 -7.19 10.62
C THR A 108 60.70 -7.31 10.01
N SER A 109 61.00 -6.59 8.93
CA SER A 109 62.37 -6.42 8.44
C SER A 109 62.88 -5.01 8.77
N ASP A 110 63.68 -4.95 9.84
CA ASP A 110 64.76 -4.00 10.10
C ASP A 110 64.58 -2.54 9.59
N ASP A 111 64.19 -1.63 10.50
CA ASP A 111 64.05 -0.16 10.30
C ASP A 111 65.40 0.57 10.02
N SER A 112 66.44 -0.18 9.67
CA SER A 112 67.82 0.28 9.50
C SER A 112 68.13 0.84 8.10
N ASP A 113 67.30 0.56 7.10
CA ASP A 113 67.54 0.98 5.70
C ASP A 113 66.77 2.26 5.31
N PRO A 114 67.43 3.40 5.05
CA PRO A 114 66.78 4.67 4.73
C PRO A 114 65.90 4.62 3.46
N ALA A 115 66.18 3.70 2.53
CA ALA A 115 65.41 3.51 1.31
C ALA A 115 64.03 2.86 1.55
N GLU A 116 63.90 1.96 2.54
CA GLU A 116 62.63 1.37 2.97
C GLU A 116 61.75 2.42 3.67
N LYS A 117 62.37 3.29 4.48
CA LYS A 117 61.68 4.37 5.19
C LYS A 117 61.05 5.40 4.24
N GLU A 118 61.75 5.76 3.16
CA GLU A 118 61.22 6.67 2.14
C GLU A 118 60.07 6.03 1.34
N LYS A 119 60.20 4.75 0.95
CA LYS A 119 59.11 4.00 0.29
C LYS A 119 57.87 3.89 1.17
N LYS A 120 58.05 3.66 2.48
CA LYS A 120 56.96 3.64 3.47
C LYS A 120 56.29 5.01 3.58
N ALA A 121 57.05 6.10 3.62
CA ALA A 121 56.51 7.46 3.67
C ALA A 121 55.69 7.82 2.41
N VAL A 122 56.17 7.45 1.21
CA VAL A 122 55.44 7.63 -0.05
C VAL A 122 54.14 6.83 -0.07
N ARG A 123 54.18 5.57 0.39
CA ARG A 123 52.99 4.71 0.48
C ARG A 123 51.95 5.29 1.44
N VAL A 124 52.37 5.73 2.62
CA VAL A 124 51.49 6.36 3.63
C VAL A 124 50.87 7.65 3.08
N LYS A 125 51.63 8.47 2.36
CA LYS A 125 51.11 9.68 1.72
C LYS A 125 50.05 9.36 0.67
N TYR A 126 50.31 8.40 -0.22
CA TYR A 126 49.35 7.95 -1.23
C TYR A 126 48.04 7.43 -0.60
N LEU A 127 48.15 6.65 0.46
CA LEU A 127 47.00 6.14 1.21
C LEU A 127 46.20 7.23 1.89
N LYS A 128 46.87 8.23 2.47
CA LYS A 128 46.22 9.39 3.04
C LYS A 128 45.44 10.16 1.98
N ASP A 129 46.06 10.44 0.83
CA ASP A 129 45.39 11.12 -0.29
C ASP A 129 44.18 10.33 -0.82
N LEU A 130 44.26 9.00 -0.84
CA LEU A 130 43.15 8.13 -1.21
C LEU A 130 42.03 8.15 -0.17
N LEU A 131 42.38 8.13 1.12
CA LEU A 131 41.41 8.19 2.22
C LEU A 131 40.68 9.53 2.21
N ASP A 132 41.40 10.64 2.02
CA ASP A 132 40.82 11.98 1.94
C ASP A 132 39.84 12.09 0.75
N LYS A 133 40.20 11.54 -0.41
CA LYS A 133 39.28 11.44 -1.56
C LYS A 133 38.04 10.61 -1.24
N GLN A 134 38.21 9.46 -0.61
CA GLN A 134 37.10 8.57 -0.25
C GLN A 134 36.17 9.23 0.78
N CYS A 135 36.73 9.87 1.81
CA CYS A 135 35.98 10.64 2.80
C CYS A 135 35.21 11.80 2.15
N GLY A 136 35.81 12.49 1.17
CA GLY A 136 35.15 13.54 0.39
C GLY A 136 33.96 13.01 -0.41
N LEU A 137 34.13 11.89 -1.13
CA LEU A 137 33.07 11.24 -1.89
C LEU A 137 31.93 10.76 -0.98
N VAL A 138 32.25 10.09 0.13
CA VAL A 138 31.24 9.62 1.09
C VAL A 138 30.48 10.79 1.70
N SER A 139 31.16 11.89 2.04
CA SER A 139 30.51 13.10 2.53
C SER A 139 29.57 13.72 1.48
N GLY A 140 29.98 13.71 0.20
CA GLY A 140 29.14 14.14 -0.92
C GLY A 140 27.89 13.27 -1.10
N ILE A 141 28.06 11.94 -1.04
CA ILE A 141 26.94 10.99 -1.08
C ILE A 141 25.99 11.23 0.10
N MET A 142 26.51 11.39 1.31
CA MET A 142 25.71 11.65 2.51
C MET A 142 24.89 12.94 2.35
N LYS A 143 25.51 14.00 1.82
CA LYS A 143 24.81 15.26 1.53
C LYS A 143 23.69 15.07 0.51
N ASN A 144 23.96 14.37 -0.60
CA ASN A 144 22.95 14.09 -1.62
C ASN A 144 21.79 13.24 -1.08
N LEU A 145 22.07 12.24 -0.24
CA LEU A 145 21.05 11.43 0.42
C LEU A 145 20.19 12.28 1.36
N LYS A 146 20.81 13.17 2.15
CA LYS A 146 20.10 14.09 3.03
C LYS A 146 19.23 15.09 2.25
N GLU A 147 19.67 15.54 1.09
CA GLU A 147 18.87 16.40 0.19
C GLU A 147 17.76 15.63 -0.54
N MET A 148 17.92 14.32 -0.73
CA MET A 148 16.91 13.47 -1.36
C MET A 148 15.76 13.12 -0.42
N GLU A 149 16.03 13.01 0.88
CA GLU A 149 15.02 12.65 1.88
C GLU A 149 13.77 13.56 1.90
N PRO A 150 13.87 14.90 1.97
CA PRO A 150 12.69 15.77 1.92
C PRO A 150 11.95 15.69 0.58
N LYS A 151 12.64 15.35 -0.53
CA LYS A 151 12.01 15.14 -1.83
C LYS A 151 11.19 13.85 -1.84
N LYS A 152 11.67 12.78 -1.20
CA LYS A 152 10.92 11.54 -1.03
C LYS A 152 9.69 11.76 -0.15
N GLU A 153 9.84 12.45 0.97
CA GLU A 153 8.72 12.79 1.85
C GLU A 153 7.64 13.58 1.09
N ARG A 154 8.04 14.62 0.34
CA ARG A 154 7.11 15.39 -0.49
C ARG A 154 6.41 14.54 -1.56
N LEU A 155 7.11 13.57 -2.14
CA LEU A 155 6.52 12.64 -3.11
C LEU A 155 5.47 11.74 -2.46
N VAL A 156 5.73 11.24 -1.25
CA VAL A 156 4.77 10.45 -0.48
C VAL A 156 3.53 11.30 -0.14
N GLU A 157 3.72 12.55 0.27
CA GLU A 157 2.62 13.47 0.56
C GLU A 157 1.78 13.77 -0.68
N LEU A 158 2.41 14.05 -1.82
CA LEU A 158 1.70 14.26 -3.10
C LEU A 158 0.94 13.03 -3.56
N LYS A 159 1.50 11.82 -3.38
CA LYS A 159 0.79 10.56 -3.67
C LYS A 159 -0.44 10.41 -2.80
N LYS A 160 -0.33 10.73 -1.50
CA LYS A 160 -1.47 10.71 -0.58
C LYS A 160 -2.55 11.70 -1.01
N GLN A 161 -2.17 12.95 -1.30
CA GLN A 161 -3.10 13.98 -1.79
C GLN A 161 -3.80 13.55 -3.10
N THR A 162 -3.06 12.94 -4.02
CA THR A 162 -3.60 12.44 -5.29
C THR A 162 -4.62 11.32 -5.04
N PHE A 163 -4.31 10.40 -4.14
CA PHE A 163 -5.22 9.31 -3.77
C PHE A 163 -6.50 9.86 -3.11
N ASP A 164 -6.36 10.78 -2.16
CA ASP A 164 -7.50 11.41 -1.50
C ASP A 164 -8.37 12.17 -2.51
N GLN A 165 -7.76 12.90 -3.46
CA GLN A 165 -8.48 13.60 -4.51
C GLN A 165 -9.19 12.64 -5.48
N MET A 166 -8.56 11.53 -5.86
CA MET A 166 -9.20 10.49 -6.68
C MET A 166 -10.40 9.88 -5.96
N ARG A 167 -10.29 9.66 -4.64
CA ARG A 167 -11.39 9.15 -3.82
C ARG A 167 -12.57 10.12 -3.78
N ILE A 168 -12.29 11.42 -3.54
CA ILE A 168 -13.32 12.47 -3.55
C ILE A 168 -13.99 12.55 -4.93
N ASN A 169 -13.19 12.60 -6.00
CA ASN A 169 -13.73 12.71 -7.36
C ASN A 169 -14.59 11.49 -7.73
N ARG A 170 -14.20 10.28 -7.32
CA ARG A 170 -15.03 9.08 -7.49
C ARG A 170 -16.37 9.21 -6.75
N GLN A 171 -16.35 9.67 -5.50
CA GLN A 171 -17.57 9.87 -4.73
C GLN A 171 -18.46 10.94 -5.37
N ASP A 172 -17.90 12.06 -5.83
CA ASP A 172 -18.65 13.11 -6.51
C ASP A 172 -19.29 12.58 -7.81
N MET A 173 -18.56 11.80 -8.60
CA MET A 173 -19.09 11.15 -9.81
C MET A 173 -20.22 10.18 -9.49
N GLU A 174 -20.12 9.40 -8.41
CA GLU A 174 -21.20 8.52 -7.94
C GLU A 174 -22.44 9.35 -7.55
N THR A 175 -22.28 10.44 -6.82
CA THR A 175 -23.41 11.34 -6.48
C THR A 175 -24.01 12.04 -7.69
N LEU A 176 -23.19 12.40 -8.69
CA LEU A 176 -23.66 13.02 -9.92
C LEU A 176 -24.46 12.02 -10.75
N HIS A 177 -24.00 10.78 -10.85
CA HIS A 177 -24.73 9.69 -11.48
C HIS A 177 -26.05 9.38 -10.76
N GLU A 178 -26.07 9.40 -9.42
CA GLU A 178 -27.31 9.27 -8.64
C GLU A 178 -28.29 10.43 -8.84
N ARG A 179 -27.79 11.65 -9.07
CA ARG A 179 -28.63 12.82 -9.38
C ARG A 179 -29.13 12.81 -10.82
N GLN A 180 -28.32 12.36 -11.77
CA GLN A 180 -28.68 12.14 -13.17
C GLN A 180 -29.50 10.87 -13.40
N ASN A 181 -29.96 10.20 -12.33
CA ASN A 181 -30.84 9.05 -12.47
C ASN A 181 -32.01 9.44 -13.40
N PRO A 182 -32.19 8.75 -14.55
CA PRO A 182 -33.16 9.15 -15.56
C PRO A 182 -34.58 9.21 -14.98
N LYS A 183 -34.86 8.39 -13.96
CA LYS A 183 -36.12 8.41 -13.21
C LYS A 183 -36.41 9.74 -12.51
N ARG A 184 -35.41 10.47 -12.01
CA ARG A 184 -35.62 11.79 -11.39
C ARG A 184 -35.81 12.89 -12.43
N MET A 185 -35.12 12.81 -13.57
CA MET A 185 -35.33 13.73 -14.68
C MET A 185 -36.72 13.53 -15.31
N ASP A 186 -37.14 12.29 -15.57
CA ASP A 186 -38.47 12.00 -16.13
C ASP A 186 -39.60 12.50 -15.22
N ILE A 187 -39.49 12.32 -13.89
CA ILE A 187 -40.50 12.82 -12.94
C ILE A 187 -40.56 14.35 -12.96
N GLN A 188 -39.40 15.02 -13.00
CA GLN A 188 -39.35 16.48 -13.01
C GLN A 188 -39.88 17.06 -14.34
N ASP A 189 -39.56 16.43 -15.46
CA ASP A 189 -40.09 16.82 -16.78
C ASP A 189 -41.61 16.57 -16.83
N GLN A 190 -42.10 15.47 -16.27
CA GLN A 190 -43.54 15.18 -16.22
C GLN A 190 -44.31 16.17 -15.33
N GLU A 191 -43.80 16.50 -14.12
CA GLU A 191 -44.41 17.53 -13.27
C GLU A 191 -44.46 18.89 -13.96
N THR A 192 -43.41 19.26 -14.68
CA THR A 192 -43.40 20.52 -15.44
C THR A 192 -44.39 20.51 -16.60
N GLN A 193 -44.53 19.36 -17.28
CA GLN A 193 -45.49 19.20 -18.37
C GLN A 193 -46.94 19.28 -17.88
N ASP A 194 -47.25 18.65 -16.74
CA ASP A 194 -48.57 18.71 -16.11
C ASP A 194 -48.92 20.16 -15.70
N LEU A 195 -47.96 20.91 -15.16
CA LEU A 195 -48.12 22.34 -14.83
C LEU A 195 -48.39 23.19 -16.07
N PHE A 196 -47.72 22.92 -17.20
CA PHE A 196 -47.98 23.60 -18.47
C PHE A 196 -49.37 23.29 -19.02
N GLU A 197 -49.81 22.03 -18.96
CA GLU A 197 -51.16 21.66 -19.39
C GLU A 197 -52.24 22.32 -18.55
N ASP A 198 -52.06 22.39 -17.23
CA ASP A 198 -53.02 23.04 -16.33
C ASP A 198 -53.07 24.55 -16.54
N LEU A 199 -51.92 25.18 -16.83
CA LEU A 199 -51.86 26.59 -17.19
C LEU A 199 -52.59 26.86 -18.51
N ASP A 200 -52.39 26.03 -19.54
CA ASP A 200 -53.09 26.15 -20.82
C ASP A 200 -54.61 25.96 -20.65
N LYS A 201 -55.04 24.94 -19.91
CA LYS A 201 -56.47 24.72 -19.59
C LYS A 201 -57.08 25.93 -18.88
N ASN A 202 -56.35 26.58 -17.97
CA ASN A 202 -56.84 27.77 -17.27
C ASN A 202 -56.90 28.99 -18.18
N LEU A 203 -55.93 29.19 -19.08
CA LEU A 203 -55.98 30.24 -20.10
C LEU A 203 -57.14 30.08 -21.06
N GLN A 204 -57.44 28.83 -21.46
CA GLN A 204 -58.62 28.53 -22.29
C GLN A 204 -59.91 28.89 -21.56
N LYS A 205 -60.06 28.52 -20.28
CA LYS A 205 -61.24 28.88 -19.47
C LYS A 205 -61.42 30.39 -19.35
N ILE A 206 -60.34 31.13 -19.06
CA ILE A 206 -60.37 32.59 -18.97
C ILE A 206 -60.82 33.19 -20.31
N THR A 207 -60.29 32.69 -21.42
CA THR A 207 -60.65 33.14 -22.77
C THR A 207 -62.14 32.91 -23.07
N ILE A 208 -62.68 31.75 -22.69
CA ILE A 208 -64.11 31.44 -22.86
C ILE A 208 -64.98 32.42 -22.05
N VAL A 209 -64.66 32.61 -20.76
CA VAL A 209 -65.42 33.53 -19.88
C VAL A 209 -65.39 34.94 -20.44
N ARG A 210 -64.22 35.41 -20.85
CA ARG A 210 -63.98 36.73 -21.41
C ARG A 210 -64.76 36.98 -22.71
N ASN A 211 -64.74 36.01 -23.64
CA ASN A 211 -65.52 36.07 -24.87
C ASN A 211 -67.03 36.04 -24.59
N THR A 212 -67.46 35.26 -23.59
CA THR A 212 -68.87 35.18 -23.19
C THR A 212 -69.34 36.52 -22.61
N LEU A 213 -68.56 37.14 -21.72
CA LEU A 213 -68.84 38.46 -21.17
C LEU A 213 -68.87 39.53 -22.26
N GLN A 214 -67.93 39.49 -23.21
CA GLN A 214 -67.93 40.39 -24.35
C GLN A 214 -69.21 40.26 -25.18
N ALA A 215 -69.63 39.02 -25.48
CA ALA A 215 -70.86 38.75 -26.22
C ALA A 215 -72.11 39.23 -25.47
N VAL A 216 -72.16 39.05 -24.14
CA VAL A 216 -73.25 39.55 -23.30
C VAL A 216 -73.32 41.07 -23.32
N ILE A 217 -72.19 41.78 -23.15
CA ILE A 217 -72.15 43.24 -23.15
C ILE A 217 -72.63 43.78 -24.52
N VAL A 218 -72.10 43.24 -25.61
CA VAL A 218 -72.48 43.66 -26.97
C VAL A 218 -73.95 43.33 -27.27
N GLY A 219 -74.45 42.17 -26.82
CA GLY A 219 -75.83 41.71 -27.04
C GLY A 219 -76.88 42.31 -26.10
N SER A 220 -76.47 42.95 -24.99
CA SER A 220 -77.36 43.50 -23.97
C SER A 220 -78.11 44.77 -24.41
N GLY A 221 -77.72 45.39 -25.53
CA GLY A 221 -78.30 46.67 -25.98
C GLY A 221 -77.83 47.89 -25.20
N ILE A 222 -76.85 47.74 -24.29
CA ILE A 222 -76.18 48.86 -23.61
C ILE A 222 -75.27 49.59 -24.62
N ASN A 223 -75.29 50.93 -24.63
CA ASN A 223 -74.40 51.76 -25.45
C ASN A 223 -72.95 51.76 -24.92
N TRP A 224 -72.30 50.60 -24.93
CA TRP A 224 -70.93 50.39 -24.46
C TRP A 224 -69.89 51.23 -25.22
N ALA A 225 -70.20 51.71 -26.43
CA ALA A 225 -69.32 52.55 -27.25
C ALA A 225 -69.36 54.06 -26.88
N GLN A 226 -70.33 54.50 -26.07
CA GLN A 226 -70.40 55.90 -25.60
C GLN A 226 -69.68 56.10 -24.27
N ASP A 227 -69.54 55.05 -23.47
CA ASP A 227 -68.76 55.06 -22.23
C ASP A 227 -67.32 54.61 -22.55
N PRO A 228 -66.32 55.51 -22.44
CA PRO A 228 -64.92 55.17 -22.70
C PRO A 228 -64.42 53.99 -21.86
N ALA A 229 -64.89 53.85 -20.62
CA ALA A 229 -64.46 52.78 -19.73
C ALA A 229 -64.99 51.41 -20.16
N MET A 230 -66.25 51.34 -20.62
CA MET A 230 -66.81 50.11 -21.19
C MET A 230 -66.20 49.77 -22.54
N GLN A 231 -65.93 50.77 -23.38
CA GLN A 231 -65.28 50.58 -24.67
C GLN A 231 -63.89 49.96 -24.49
N GLU A 232 -63.10 50.49 -23.57
CA GLU A 232 -61.78 49.96 -23.22
C GLU A 232 -61.88 48.53 -22.69
N LEU A 233 -62.79 48.27 -21.74
CA LEU A 233 -62.99 46.94 -21.17
C LEU A 233 -63.38 45.90 -22.24
N VAL A 234 -64.29 46.22 -23.16
CA VAL A 234 -64.74 45.31 -24.24
C VAL A 234 -63.59 45.01 -25.22
N LEU A 235 -62.77 46.00 -25.56
CA LEU A 235 -61.61 45.82 -26.44
C LEU A 235 -60.48 45.05 -25.75
N GLU A 236 -60.23 45.36 -24.49
CA GLU A 236 -59.36 44.59 -23.61
C GLU A 236 -59.91 43.22 -23.31
N MET A 237 -61.18 42.93 -23.60
CA MET A 237 -61.74 41.59 -23.56
C MET A 237 -61.57 40.80 -24.90
N GLY A 238 -61.21 41.43 -26.01
CA GLY A 238 -61.02 40.74 -27.30
C GLY A 238 -59.58 40.31 -27.66
N LYS A 239 -58.56 40.89 -27.01
CA LYS A 239 -57.13 40.56 -27.23
C LYS A 239 -56.77 39.13 -26.83
N LYS A 240 -55.96 38.38 -27.57
CA LYS A 240 -55.50 37.05 -27.07
C LYS A 240 -54.62 37.22 -25.83
N LEU A 241 -54.75 36.33 -24.85
CA LEU A 241 -53.73 36.18 -23.81
C LEU A 241 -52.57 35.41 -24.46
N GLU A 242 -51.43 36.06 -24.61
CA GLU A 242 -50.18 35.42 -25.03
C GLU A 242 -49.37 35.07 -23.78
N LEU A 243 -48.73 33.90 -23.82
CA LEU A 243 -47.87 33.34 -22.77
C LEU A 243 -46.45 33.90 -22.89
#